data_AF-A0A183IZH5-F1
#
_entry.id   AF-A0A183IZH5-F1
#
_cell.length_a   1.000
_cell.length_b   1.000
_cell.length_c   1.000
_cell.angle_alpha   90.00
_cell.angle_beta   90.00
_cell.angle_gamma   90.00
#
_symmetry.space_group_name_H-M   'P 1'
#
loop_
_entity.id
_entity.type
_entity.pdbx_description
1 polymer ?
#
loop_
_entity_poly.entity_id
_entity_poly.type
_entity_poly.pdbx_seq_one_letter_code
_entity_poly.pdbx_strand_id
1 'polypeptide(L)'
;MLSAKNNEEMSKIIKKNIPSTVTINLRETLTPTEASTAAEIWVLRMFNNHIVVASQRVSQYEYKFIFADGSRVWDAKPFLLDRDEIVSVKIEGVTYKAKGATLQSSEKEL
;
A
#
# COMPACT_ATOMS: atom_id res chain seq x y z
N MET A 1 -3.23 -1.38 27.78
CA MET A 1 -3.19 -1.64 26.32
C MET A 1 -3.60 -0.36 25.60
N LEU A 2 -2.65 0.48 25.18
CA LEU A 2 -2.92 1.79 24.57
C LEU A 2 -2.08 2.05 23.30
N SER A 3 -1.41 1.03 22.75
CA SER A 3 -0.20 1.29 21.97
C SER A 3 -0.37 1.38 20.44
N ALA A 4 -1.49 0.92 19.85
CA ALA A 4 -1.64 0.88 18.38
C ALA A 4 -2.56 2.00 17.83
N LYS A 5 -3.82 2.07 18.30
CA LYS A 5 -4.78 3.09 17.84
C LYS A 5 -4.30 4.52 18.08
N ASN A 6 -3.65 4.76 19.21
CA ASN A 6 -3.14 6.09 19.57
C ASN A 6 -1.96 6.51 18.67
N ASN A 7 -1.21 5.55 18.13
CA ASN A 7 -0.06 5.82 17.27
C ASN A 7 -0.49 6.17 15.83
N GLU A 8 -1.50 5.49 15.28
CA GLU A 8 -2.05 5.79 13.95
C GLU A 8 -2.68 7.20 13.91
N GLU A 9 -3.48 7.53 14.92
CA GLU A 9 -4.12 8.86 15.03
C GLU A 9 -3.09 9.98 15.27
N MET A 10 -2.07 9.74 16.10
CA MET A 10 -0.98 10.71 16.25
C MET A 10 -0.17 10.87 14.96
N SER A 11 0.15 9.79 14.26
CA SER A 11 0.86 9.85 12.97
C SER A 11 0.09 10.64 11.92
N LYS A 12 -1.25 10.49 11.84
CA LYS A 12 -2.08 11.30 10.94
C LYS A 12 -1.95 12.80 11.22
N ILE A 13 -1.97 13.19 12.50
CA ILE A 13 -1.87 14.59 12.90
C ILE A 13 -0.48 15.15 12.59
N ILE A 14 0.57 14.39 12.94
CA ILE A 14 1.96 14.79 12.73
C ILE A 14 2.29 14.94 11.24
N LYS A 15 1.73 14.06 10.39
CA LYS A 15 2.09 13.96 8.97
C LYS A 15 1.16 14.67 8.01
N LYS A 16 0.25 15.48 8.52
CA LYS A 16 -0.56 16.38 7.71
C LYS A 16 0.38 17.38 7.01
N ASN A 17 0.35 17.43 5.68
CA ASN A 17 1.28 18.14 4.79
C ASN A 17 2.75 17.65 4.79
N ILE A 18 3.05 16.50 5.41
CA ILE A 18 4.39 15.89 5.33
C ILE A 18 4.32 14.67 4.42
N PRO A 19 5.17 14.57 3.39
CA PRO A 19 5.14 13.43 2.50
C PRO A 19 5.44 12.13 3.26
N SER A 20 4.72 11.07 2.93
CA SER A 20 4.94 9.75 3.52
C SER A 20 4.99 8.67 2.44
N THR A 21 5.79 7.65 2.70
CA THR A 21 6.03 6.57 1.75
C THR A 21 5.37 5.28 2.22
N VAL A 22 4.81 4.55 1.26
CA VAL A 22 4.22 3.24 1.46
C VAL A 22 4.86 2.29 0.47
N THR A 23 5.46 1.22 0.94
CA THR A 23 5.97 0.15 0.09
C THR A 23 4.93 -0.94 0.02
N ILE A 24 4.61 -1.44 -1.17
CA ILE A 24 3.73 -2.58 -1.36
C ILE A 24 4.49 -3.71 -2.03
N ASN A 25 4.10 -4.93 -1.68
CA ASN A 25 4.56 -6.15 -2.33
C ASN A 25 3.37 -6.81 -3.02
N LEU A 26 3.57 -7.13 -4.29
CA LEU A 26 2.60 -7.80 -5.14
C LEU A 26 2.82 -9.30 -5.15
N ARG A 27 1.79 -10.04 -5.58
CA ARG A 27 1.91 -11.48 -5.80
C ARG A 27 2.90 -11.77 -6.93
N GLU A 28 3.73 -12.78 -6.72
CA GLU A 28 4.70 -13.28 -7.71
C GLU A 28 4.03 -14.03 -8.87
N THR A 29 2.71 -14.26 -8.79
CA THR A 29 1.91 -14.88 -9.85
C THR A 29 1.55 -13.91 -10.98
N LEU A 30 1.68 -12.59 -10.75
CA LEU A 30 1.42 -11.57 -11.75
C LEU A 30 2.61 -11.44 -12.71
N THR A 31 2.35 -11.09 -13.96
CA THR A 31 3.45 -10.72 -14.87
C THR A 31 4.00 -9.33 -14.52
N PRO A 32 5.27 -9.02 -14.86
CA PRO A 32 5.86 -7.71 -14.64
C PRO A 32 5.07 -6.56 -15.28
N THR A 33 4.40 -6.82 -16.40
CA THR A 33 3.55 -5.84 -17.10
C THR A 33 2.26 -5.59 -16.32
N GLU A 34 1.59 -6.65 -15.87
CA GLU A 34 0.36 -6.53 -15.06
C GLU A 34 0.64 -5.79 -13.75
N ALA A 35 1.75 -6.09 -13.09
CA ALA A 35 2.18 -5.39 -11.88
C ALA A 35 2.36 -3.88 -12.10
N SER A 36 2.95 -3.48 -13.25
CA SER A 36 3.11 -2.07 -13.62
C SER A 36 1.78 -1.40 -13.91
N THR A 37 0.94 -2.05 -14.73
CA THR A 37 -0.39 -1.54 -15.08
C THR A 37 -1.28 -1.40 -13.85
N ALA A 38 -1.23 -2.36 -12.92
CA ALA A 38 -1.95 -2.29 -11.65
C ALA A 38 -1.50 -1.08 -10.82
N ALA A 39 -0.19 -0.84 -10.71
CA ALA A 39 0.35 0.31 -10.01
C ALA A 39 -0.13 1.65 -10.61
N GLU A 40 -0.14 1.77 -11.94
CA GLU A 40 -0.66 2.96 -12.65
C GLU A 40 -2.17 3.16 -12.42
N ILE A 41 -2.95 2.08 -12.48
CA ILE A 41 -4.38 2.11 -12.19
C ILE A 41 -4.62 2.59 -10.75
N TRP A 42 -3.80 2.18 -9.78
CA TRP A 42 -3.96 2.62 -8.41
C TRP A 42 -3.59 4.08 -8.21
N VAL A 43 -2.54 4.58 -8.86
CA VAL A 43 -2.24 6.02 -8.87
C VAL A 43 -3.45 6.80 -9.39
N LEU A 44 -4.03 6.38 -10.51
CA LEU A 44 -5.20 7.03 -11.09
C LEU A 44 -6.43 6.96 -10.18
N ARG A 45 -6.68 5.80 -9.55
CA ARG A 45 -7.78 5.62 -8.59
C ARG A 45 -7.61 6.50 -7.34
N MET A 46 -6.39 6.63 -6.83
CA MET A 46 -6.09 7.52 -5.71
C MET A 46 -6.28 8.99 -6.10
N PHE A 47 -5.84 9.37 -7.31
CA PHE A 47 -6.05 10.71 -7.83
C PHE A 47 -7.54 11.07 -7.97
N ASN A 48 -8.36 10.13 -8.45
CA ASN A 48 -9.83 10.28 -8.49
C ASN A 48 -10.46 10.46 -7.09
N ASN A 49 -9.79 10.00 -6.03
CA ASN A 49 -10.19 10.21 -4.64
C ASN A 49 -9.51 11.43 -4.00
N HIS A 50 -8.99 12.37 -4.81
CA HIS A 50 -8.27 13.57 -4.39
C HIS A 50 -7.00 13.29 -3.56
N ILE A 51 -6.39 12.11 -3.75
CA ILE A 51 -5.12 11.73 -3.12
C ILE A 51 -4.03 11.81 -4.18
N VAL A 52 -3.13 12.79 -4.02
CA VAL A 52 -1.97 12.93 -4.91
C VAL A 52 -0.87 11.98 -4.45
N VAL A 53 -0.55 11.03 -5.32
CA VAL A 53 0.44 9.99 -5.07
C VAL A 53 1.34 9.82 -6.30
N ALA A 54 2.63 9.61 -6.08
CA ALA A 54 3.55 9.15 -7.11
C ALA A 54 3.92 7.68 -6.86
N SER A 55 4.04 6.89 -7.92
CA SER A 55 4.53 5.50 -7.83
C SER A 55 5.97 5.41 -8.34
N GLN A 56 6.77 4.60 -7.65
CA GLN A 56 8.13 4.25 -8.07
C GLN A 56 8.28 2.74 -7.98
N ARG A 57 8.77 2.11 -9.06
CA ARG A 57 9.11 0.70 -9.04
C ARG A 57 10.42 0.51 -8.27
N VAL A 58 10.41 -0.33 -7.24
CA VAL A 58 11.61 -0.67 -6.44
C VAL A 58 12.19 -2.01 -6.89
N SER A 59 11.32 -2.98 -7.18
CA SER A 59 11.68 -4.30 -7.69
C SER A 59 10.64 -4.79 -8.71
N GLN A 60 10.73 -6.06 -9.13
CA GLN A 60 9.79 -6.63 -10.09
C GLN A 60 8.34 -6.61 -9.57
N TYR A 61 8.17 -6.96 -8.29
CA TYR A 61 6.88 -7.04 -7.58
C TYR A 61 6.78 -6.07 -6.40
N GLU A 62 7.75 -5.17 -6.26
CA GLU A 62 7.79 -4.19 -5.17
C GLU A 62 7.65 -2.77 -5.72
N TYR A 63 6.64 -2.05 -5.23
CA TYR A 63 6.35 -0.68 -5.62
C TYR A 63 6.29 0.22 -4.40
N LYS A 64 6.82 1.42 -4.53
CA LYS A 64 6.80 2.45 -3.50
C LYS A 64 5.90 3.59 -3.95
N PHE A 65 4.88 3.86 -3.16
CA PHE A 65 3.99 5.00 -3.31
C PHE A 65 4.44 6.14 -2.40
N ILE A 66 4.56 7.33 -2.97
CA ILE A 66 4.94 8.55 -2.28
C ILE A 66 3.70 9.44 -2.23
N PHE A 67 3.14 9.58 -1.05
CA PHE A 67 1.98 10.43 -0.81
C PHE A 67 2.49 11.84 -0.51
N ALA A 68 1.96 12.85 -1.20
CA ALA A 68 2.27 14.24 -0.92
C ALA A 68 1.81 14.64 0.50
N ASP A 69 0.69 14.06 0.95
CA ASP A 69 0.16 14.24 2.29
C ASP A 69 0.12 12.91 3.04
N GLY A 70 0.90 12.80 4.11
CA GLY A 70 1.05 11.58 4.89
C GLY A 70 -0.15 11.23 5.77
N SER A 71 -1.08 12.16 6.01
CA SER A 71 -2.33 11.84 6.70
C SER A 71 -3.21 10.93 5.84
N ARG A 72 -3.17 11.11 4.51
CA ARG A 72 -3.94 10.32 3.53
C ARG A 72 -3.47 8.89 3.36
N VAL A 73 -2.27 8.54 3.84
CA VAL A 73 -1.75 7.17 3.82
C VAL A 73 -2.70 6.23 4.57
N TRP A 74 -3.21 6.68 5.71
CA TRP A 74 -4.09 5.89 6.56
C TRP A 74 -5.50 5.76 5.96
N ASP A 75 -5.96 6.76 5.20
CA ASP A 75 -7.20 6.67 4.42
C ASP A 75 -7.05 5.69 3.24
N ALA A 76 -5.87 5.63 2.62
CA ALA A 76 -5.57 4.73 1.51
C ALA A 76 -5.27 3.28 1.95
N LYS A 77 -4.89 3.07 3.23
CA LYS A 77 -4.59 1.75 3.81
C LYS A 77 -5.69 0.70 3.55
N PRO A 78 -6.98 0.91 3.89
CA PRO A 78 -8.01 -0.11 3.65
C PRO A 78 -8.16 -0.44 2.16
N PHE A 79 -8.03 0.55 1.28
CA PHE A 79 -8.09 0.34 -0.17
C PHE A 79 -6.93 -0.54 -0.68
N LEU A 80 -5.73 -0.37 -0.14
CA LEU A 80 -4.56 -1.17 -0.49
C LEU A 80 -4.64 -2.59 0.09
N LEU A 81 -5.16 -2.76 1.30
CA LEU A 81 -5.26 -4.07 1.96
C LEU A 81 -6.34 -4.98 1.36
N ASP A 82 -7.39 -4.41 0.78
CA ASP A 82 -8.51 -5.15 0.16
C ASP A 82 -8.14 -5.81 -1.19
N ARG A 83 -7.05 -5.37 -1.83
CA ARG A 83 -6.66 -5.86 -3.16
C ARG A 83 -6.11 -7.28 -3.09
N ASP A 84 -6.62 -8.10 -4.00
CA ASP A 84 -6.23 -9.49 -4.21
C ASP A 84 -4.76 -9.60 -4.64
N GLU A 85 -4.29 -8.65 -5.43
CA GLU A 85 -2.95 -8.61 -6.02
C GLU A 85 -1.86 -8.23 -5.02
N ILE A 86 -2.22 -7.63 -3.88
CA ILE A 86 -1.29 -7.09 -2.90
C ILE A 86 -1.13 -8.12 -1.77
N VAL A 87 0.12 -8.52 -1.53
CA VAL A 87 0.49 -9.46 -0.46
C VAL A 87 0.72 -8.72 0.84
N SER A 88 1.50 -7.64 0.80
CA SER A 88 1.78 -6.85 2.00
C SER A 88 1.94 -5.37 1.69
N VAL A 89 1.62 -4.56 2.69
CA VAL A 89 1.72 -3.10 2.66
C VAL A 89 2.58 -2.68 3.84
N LYS A 90 3.70 -2.01 3.59
CA LYS A 90 4.61 -1.48 4.59
C LYS A 90 4.47 0.03 4.67
N ILE A 91 4.02 0.52 5.82
CA ILE A 91 3.83 1.93 6.13
C ILE A 91 4.79 2.26 7.27
N GLU A 92 5.76 3.13 7.04
CA GLU A 92 6.68 3.63 8.09
C GLU A 92 7.43 2.54 8.88
N GLY A 93 7.80 1.45 8.21
CA GLY A 93 8.49 0.33 8.86
C GLY A 93 7.55 -0.73 9.45
N VAL A 94 6.24 -0.47 9.54
CA VAL A 94 5.24 -1.46 9.97
C VAL A 94 4.66 -2.16 8.75
N THR A 95 4.76 -3.49 8.72
CA THR A 95 4.22 -4.32 7.65
C THR A 95 2.84 -4.86 8.02
N TYR A 96 1.87 -4.63 7.15
CA TYR A 96 0.50 -5.10 7.24
C TYR A 96 0.25 -6.18 6.16
N LYS A 97 -0.41 -7.28 6.54
CA LYS A 97 -0.81 -8.32 5.60
C LYS A 97 -2.08 -7.90 4.86
N ALA A 98 -2.06 -8.01 3.54
CA ALA A 98 -3.20 -7.73 2.67
C ALA A 98 -3.89 -9.02 2.24
N LYS A 99 -5.04 -8.91 1.56
CA LYS A 99 -5.85 -10.05 1.10
C LYS A 99 -5.11 -11.01 0.17
N GLY A 100 -4.18 -10.50 -0.64
CA GLY A 100 -3.34 -11.34 -1.50
C GLY A 100 -2.42 -12.29 -0.74
N ALA A 101 -2.06 -11.99 0.53
CA ALA A 101 -1.26 -12.91 1.34
C ALA A 101 -2.03 -14.18 1.70
N THR A 102 -3.33 -14.06 2.00
CA THR A 102 -4.17 -15.23 2.29
C THR A 102 -4.37 -16.12 1.08
N LEU A 103 -4.37 -15.58 -0.14
CA LEU A 103 -4.54 -16.35 -1.37
C LEU A 103 -3.25 -17.02 -1.81
N GLN A 104 -2.10 -16.35 -1.64
CA GLN A 104 -0.80 -16.94 -1.92
C GLN A 104 -0.48 -18.14 -1.01
N SER A 105 -0.97 -18.14 0.25
CA SER A 105 -0.85 -19.30 1.13
C SER A 105 -1.68 -20.49 0.66
N SER A 106 -2.92 -20.24 0.20
CA SER A 106 -3.82 -21.30 -0.29
C SER A 106 -3.33 -21.97 -1.59
N GLU A 107 -2.60 -21.25 -2.45
CA GLU A 107 -2.05 -21.80 -3.69
C GLU A 107 -0.76 -22.62 -3.48
N LYS A 108 -0.06 -22.48 -2.34
CA LYS A 108 1.15 -23.26 -2.04
C LYS A 108 0.88 -24.60 -1.34
N GLU A 109 -0.38 -24.88 -0.99
CA GLU A 109 -0.80 -26.12 -0.32
C GLU A 109 -1.58 -27.08 -1.24
N LEU A 110 -1.61 -26.84 -2.56
CA LEU A 110 -2.20 -27.74 -3.58
C LEU A 110 -1.13 -28.19 -4.60
#